data_AF-J5RH61-F1
#
_entry.id   AF-J5RH61-F1
#
_cell.length_a   1.000
_cell.length_b   1.000
_cell.length_c   1.000
_cell.angle_alpha   90.00
_cell.angle_beta   90.00
_cell.angle_gamma   90.00
#
_symmetry.space_group_name_H-M   'P 1'
#
loop_
_entity.id
_entity.type
_entity.pdbx_description
1 polymer ?
#
loop_
_entity_poly.entity_id
_entity_poly.type
_entity_poly.pdbx_seq_one_letter_code
_entity_poly.pdbx_strand_id
1 'polypeptide(L)'
;MARPESEAPVLAPTPEATRQLRSERRHPAWTSGTSTDHTESTELSVFTSGHASPHSDRTSGEQGDVERALDDRDEEDAPLIASVTASPEPAELSKWAVASLLLQHLSSTFIDGAYNFACFLFLIEVFTDSLVPASLVGFGTKLAGLALSGSVGGLVDRYPRLWFVRRAIAAQKCLQALSYGLFLVLFGPLYSGANDAFHGRADPGPTTLVWALLLSTVACSAAIDLANTGITVAVERDWVMSIARRPDQLTYLNTWMRRIDLISKLVAPLFVSLLTLRGYELAAGALLALSALTLATEQAWIGHVYAAFPLLARRASRGEAEVEPTGWVQWAQREARDWREFASLPVFGSSVAIATIYLTTLSYDGTFIAYLKAARGWDDGFVALMRGVCVLTGLLGTVVMPLLESRIGLERTGAWSIWFEAACLAPTLPAFFLPPRYGTHGPGWNSALLFGGIALSRIGLWSFDLAQLKVLQLELDSHPRRNRLTALQIALQNVFDLAKYVLTLAAATPKQFKWTALVSYIAVIAGAIAYMFFLRAVRGHLFHLNKIKIW
;
A
#
# COMPACT_ATOMS: atom_id res chain seq x y z
N MET A 1 34.51 -52.55 -31.94
CA MET A 1 34.16 -51.12 -31.93
C MET A 1 32.64 -51.01 -32.02
N ALA A 2 32.09 -50.06 -31.26
CA ALA A 2 30.77 -50.02 -30.64
C ALA A 2 29.53 -50.31 -31.51
N ARG A 3 28.52 -50.87 -30.81
CA ARG A 3 27.09 -50.96 -31.17
C ARG A 3 26.31 -49.87 -30.38
N PRO A 4 24.98 -49.70 -30.59
CA PRO A 4 24.30 -48.43 -30.89
C PRO A 4 23.50 -47.85 -29.72
N GLU A 5 22.96 -46.64 -29.85
CA GLU A 5 21.82 -46.18 -29.03
C GLU A 5 20.73 -45.54 -29.90
N SER A 6 19.54 -46.11 -29.75
CA SER A 6 18.27 -45.76 -30.37
C SER A 6 17.54 -44.71 -29.54
N GLU A 7 16.80 -43.85 -30.24
CA GLU A 7 15.84 -42.88 -29.71
C GLU A 7 14.87 -43.47 -28.67
N ALA A 8 14.69 -42.75 -27.55
CA ALA A 8 13.62 -42.97 -26.59
C ALA A 8 12.59 -41.80 -26.68
N PRO A 9 11.28 -42.08 -26.64
CA PRO A 9 10.26 -41.05 -26.75
C PRO A 9 10.04 -40.33 -25.41
N VAL A 10 9.89 -39.01 -25.47
CA VAL A 10 9.54 -38.14 -24.34
C VAL A 10 8.06 -38.35 -24.00
N LEU A 11 7.79 -39.02 -22.87
CA LEU A 11 6.46 -39.21 -22.29
C LEU A 11 5.91 -37.90 -21.70
N ALA A 12 4.75 -37.47 -22.18
CA ALA A 12 3.94 -36.43 -21.54
C ALA A 12 3.31 -36.97 -20.23
N PRO A 13 3.16 -36.16 -19.17
CA PRO A 13 2.60 -36.62 -17.91
C PRO A 13 1.09 -36.87 -18.04
N THR A 14 0.62 -37.98 -17.45
CA THR A 14 -0.79 -38.38 -17.42
C THR A 14 -1.62 -37.51 -16.46
N PRO A 15 -2.95 -37.37 -16.69
CA PRO A 15 -3.84 -36.45 -15.96
C PRO A 15 -4.03 -36.77 -14.46
N GLU A 16 -3.57 -37.92 -13.97
CA GLU A 16 -3.72 -38.33 -12.57
C GLU A 16 -2.62 -37.77 -11.67
N ALA A 17 -1.40 -37.54 -12.17
CA ALA A 17 -0.31 -36.95 -11.42
C ALA A 17 -0.56 -35.46 -11.08
N THR A 18 -1.31 -34.75 -11.93
CA THR A 18 -1.71 -33.36 -11.68
C THR A 18 -2.83 -33.24 -10.64
N ARG A 19 -3.52 -34.34 -10.31
CA ARG A 19 -4.64 -34.35 -9.35
C ARG A 19 -4.18 -34.55 -7.91
N GLN A 20 -3.13 -35.33 -7.68
CA GLN A 20 -2.54 -35.56 -6.35
C GLN A 20 -1.72 -34.35 -5.85
N LEU A 21 -1.00 -33.66 -6.73
CA LEU A 21 -0.27 -32.42 -6.36
C LEU A 21 -1.20 -31.24 -5.99
N ARG A 22 -2.51 -31.34 -6.30
CA ARG A 22 -3.52 -30.33 -5.98
C ARG A 22 -4.23 -30.59 -4.64
N SER A 23 -4.15 -31.80 -4.07
CA SER A 23 -4.79 -32.10 -2.78
C SER A 23 -3.93 -31.75 -1.57
N GLU A 24 -2.61 -31.61 -1.73
CA GLU A 24 -1.68 -31.31 -0.61
C GLU A 24 -1.55 -29.82 -0.27
N ARG A 25 -2.09 -28.91 -1.10
CA ARG A 25 -2.21 -27.47 -0.78
C ARG A 25 -3.56 -27.13 -0.15
N ARG A 26 -3.91 -27.76 0.97
CA ARG A 26 -5.00 -27.28 1.83
C ARG A 26 -4.42 -26.90 3.19
N HIS A 27 -4.51 -25.61 3.52
CA HIS A 27 -4.30 -25.14 4.89
C HIS A 27 -5.27 -25.85 5.85
N PRO A 28 -4.84 -26.15 7.10
CA PRO A 28 -5.69 -26.81 8.07
C PRO A 28 -6.82 -25.87 8.51
N ALA A 29 -8.05 -26.39 8.40
CA ALA A 29 -9.25 -25.76 8.92
C ALA A 29 -9.19 -25.79 10.45
N TRP A 30 -9.29 -24.62 11.08
CA TRP A 30 -9.51 -24.49 12.51
C TRP A 30 -10.93 -24.92 12.84
N THR A 31 -11.09 -26.05 13.54
CA THR A 31 -12.34 -26.44 14.19
C THR A 31 -12.09 -26.65 15.68
N SER A 32 -12.86 -25.95 16.48
CA SER A 32 -12.92 -26.03 17.94
C SER A 32 -13.58 -27.33 18.44
N GLY A 33 -13.04 -27.94 19.50
CA GLY A 33 -13.84 -28.61 20.53
C GLY A 33 -13.58 -30.10 20.80
N THR A 34 -13.15 -30.35 22.05
CA THR A 34 -13.49 -31.49 22.95
C THR A 34 -12.94 -32.90 22.74
N SER A 35 -12.04 -33.29 23.67
CA SER A 35 -11.89 -34.55 24.43
C SER A 35 -12.60 -35.82 23.93
N THR A 36 -11.84 -36.92 23.75
CA THR A 36 -11.95 -38.17 24.54
C THR A 36 -10.89 -39.21 24.13
N ASP A 37 -10.49 -40.03 25.11
CA ASP A 37 -9.53 -41.15 25.07
C ASP A 37 -9.77 -42.20 23.97
N HIS A 38 -8.69 -42.87 23.53
CA HIS A 38 -8.50 -44.31 23.73
C HIS A 38 -7.15 -44.81 23.17
N THR A 39 -6.46 -45.55 24.02
CA THR A 39 -5.35 -46.50 23.78
C THR A 39 -5.76 -47.64 22.84
N GLU A 40 -4.87 -48.07 21.94
CA GLU A 40 -4.62 -49.50 21.68
C GLU A 40 -3.36 -49.75 20.84
N SER A 41 -2.70 -50.84 21.18
CA SER A 41 -1.39 -51.33 20.76
C SER A 41 -1.53 -52.69 20.06
N THR A 42 -0.78 -52.94 18.98
CA THR A 42 -0.38 -54.29 18.48
C THR A 42 0.64 -54.05 17.32
N GLU A 43 1.94 -54.39 17.46
CA GLU A 43 2.59 -55.66 17.04
C GLU A 43 2.31 -56.07 15.55
N LEU A 44 3.25 -56.53 14.70
CA LEU A 44 4.36 -57.45 14.89
C LEU A 44 5.31 -57.52 13.64
N SER A 45 6.61 -57.82 13.86
CA SER A 45 7.54 -58.67 13.05
C SER A 45 8.02 -58.24 11.65
N VAL A 46 9.16 -58.65 11.06
CA VAL A 46 10.44 -59.35 11.37
C VAL A 46 11.19 -59.30 10.02
N PHE A 47 12.50 -59.04 9.96
CA PHE A 47 13.45 -59.79 9.10
C PHE A 47 14.91 -59.50 9.46
N THR A 48 15.72 -60.53 9.30
CA THR A 48 17.03 -60.82 9.90
C THR A 48 18.21 -60.68 8.94
N SER A 49 19.42 -60.91 9.50
CA SER A 49 20.76 -61.10 8.93
C SER A 49 21.65 -59.84 8.95
N GLY A 50 22.85 -59.81 9.55
CA GLY A 50 23.72 -60.85 10.10
C GLY A 50 25.00 -60.96 9.27
N HIS A 51 26.12 -60.39 9.74
CA HIS A 51 27.48 -60.81 9.36
C HIS A 51 28.47 -60.40 10.45
N ALA A 52 29.43 -61.30 10.72
CA ALA A 52 30.27 -61.34 11.89
C ALA A 52 31.77 -61.20 11.56
N SER A 53 32.52 -60.65 12.53
CA SER A 53 33.87 -61.04 12.98
C SER A 53 35.14 -60.68 12.16
N PRO A 54 36.36 -60.79 12.73
CA PRO A 54 36.84 -60.45 14.11
C PRO A 54 38.30 -59.89 14.17
N HIS A 55 38.88 -59.83 15.39
CA HIS A 55 40.28 -59.64 15.85
C HIS A 55 40.55 -58.29 16.58
N SER A 56 41.28 -58.18 17.70
CA SER A 56 42.10 -59.11 18.51
C SER A 56 42.52 -58.45 19.84
N ASP A 57 42.63 -59.29 20.88
CA ASP A 57 43.68 -59.36 21.93
C ASP A 57 44.01 -58.25 22.96
N ARG A 58 44.04 -58.75 24.23
CA ARG A 58 44.98 -58.49 25.35
C ARG A 58 44.84 -57.15 26.11
N THR A 59 44.92 -57.05 27.45
CA THR A 59 45.50 -57.88 28.53
C THR A 59 45.06 -57.33 29.91
N SER A 60 44.97 -58.21 30.93
CA SER A 60 45.24 -58.05 32.39
C SER A 60 45.38 -56.64 32.98
N GLY A 61 44.81 -56.25 34.14
CA GLY A 61 44.42 -56.97 35.35
C GLY A 61 45.18 -56.37 36.54
N GLU A 62 44.50 -55.86 37.57
CA GLU A 62 45.03 -55.74 38.96
C GLU A 62 43.94 -55.33 39.96
N GLN A 63 44.00 -55.94 41.14
CA GLN A 63 43.12 -55.85 42.31
C GLN A 63 43.56 -54.72 43.26
N GLY A 64 42.66 -54.27 44.15
CA GLY A 64 43.08 -53.61 45.40
C GLY A 64 42.01 -52.76 46.08
N ASP A 65 41.40 -53.33 47.12
CA ASP A 65 40.49 -52.70 48.08
C ASP A 65 41.17 -51.56 48.89
N VAL A 66 40.47 -50.43 49.11
CA VAL A 66 40.56 -49.64 50.35
C VAL A 66 39.21 -48.94 50.63
N GLU A 67 38.64 -49.26 51.78
CA GLU A 67 37.48 -48.60 52.39
C GLU A 67 37.95 -47.56 53.44
N ARG A 68 37.46 -46.31 53.37
CA ARG A 68 37.01 -45.46 54.50
C ARG A 68 36.75 -43.98 54.12
N ALA A 69 35.48 -43.61 54.20
CA ALA A 69 34.85 -42.44 54.84
C ALA A 69 35.57 -41.06 54.89
N LEU A 70 34.95 -40.02 54.31
CA LEU A 70 34.26 -38.89 54.99
C LEU A 70 34.13 -37.63 54.08
N ASP A 71 33.01 -36.93 54.27
CA ASP A 71 32.68 -35.51 53.97
C ASP A 71 32.33 -35.04 52.53
N ASP A 72 31.01 -34.79 52.38
CA ASP A 72 30.37 -33.54 51.95
C ASP A 72 30.85 -32.85 50.66
N ARG A 73 29.98 -32.88 49.63
CA ARG A 73 29.33 -31.67 49.08
C ARG A 73 28.26 -32.00 48.04
N ASP A 74 27.20 -31.22 48.13
CA ASP A 74 25.96 -31.23 47.37
C ASP A 74 26.12 -31.20 45.84
N GLU A 75 25.38 -32.06 45.13
CA GLU A 75 24.89 -31.77 43.78
C GLU A 75 23.60 -32.59 43.53
N GLU A 76 22.47 -31.88 43.48
CA GLU A 76 21.13 -32.40 43.20
C GLU A 76 21.01 -32.86 41.74
N ASP A 77 20.80 -34.15 41.52
CA ASP A 77 20.32 -34.71 40.25
C ASP A 77 18.84 -34.32 40.03
N ALA A 78 18.61 -33.21 39.33
CA ALA A 78 17.31 -32.85 38.76
C ALA A 78 17.10 -33.55 37.40
N PRO A 79 15.94 -34.17 37.13
CA PRO A 79 15.75 -34.96 35.91
C PRO A 79 15.66 -34.10 34.65
N LEU A 80 16.50 -34.46 33.69
CA LEU A 80 16.63 -33.97 32.32
C LEU A 80 15.37 -34.27 31.46
N ILE A 81 14.27 -33.55 31.71
CA ILE A 81 13.21 -33.33 30.71
C ILE A 81 12.80 -31.86 30.80
N ALA A 82 13.61 -31.00 30.17
CA ALA A 82 13.20 -29.63 29.91
C ALA A 82 11.96 -29.67 29.02
N SER A 83 10.84 -29.24 29.61
CA SER A 83 9.60 -28.89 28.95
C SER A 83 9.88 -28.26 27.58
N VAL A 84 9.32 -28.85 26.53
CA VAL A 84 8.98 -28.12 25.30
C VAL A 84 8.17 -26.91 25.76
N THR A 85 8.83 -25.77 25.85
CA THR A 85 8.17 -24.51 26.16
C THR A 85 7.16 -24.30 25.04
N ALA A 86 5.88 -24.41 25.41
CA ALA A 86 4.78 -23.95 24.60
C ALA A 86 5.18 -22.59 24.01
N SER A 87 5.09 -22.45 22.69
CA SER A 87 5.24 -21.14 22.06
C SER A 87 4.34 -20.17 22.83
N PRO A 88 4.87 -19.04 23.34
CA PRO A 88 4.06 -18.15 24.16
C PRO A 88 2.87 -17.70 23.32
N GLU A 89 1.67 -17.75 23.92
CA GLU A 89 0.46 -17.20 23.31
C GLU A 89 0.79 -15.82 22.69
N PRO A 90 0.26 -15.49 21.50
CA PRO A 90 0.60 -14.24 20.84
C PRO A 90 0.18 -13.06 21.71
N ALA A 91 1.16 -12.48 22.41
CA ALA A 91 0.98 -11.37 23.34
C ALA A 91 0.15 -10.24 22.72
N GLU A 92 -0.78 -9.71 23.49
CA GLU A 92 -1.57 -8.53 23.16
C GLU A 92 -0.65 -7.34 22.81
N LEU A 93 -1.03 -6.56 21.80
CA LEU A 93 -0.22 -5.43 21.33
C LEU A 93 -0.11 -4.36 22.42
N SER A 94 1.11 -3.90 22.70
CA SER A 94 1.33 -2.78 23.63
C SER A 94 0.62 -1.53 23.10
N LYS A 95 -0.35 -1.02 23.88
CA LYS A 95 -1.13 0.17 23.55
C LYS A 95 -0.24 1.39 23.31
N TRP A 96 0.82 1.54 24.10
CA TRP A 96 1.79 2.64 23.96
C TRP A 96 2.64 2.50 22.70
N ALA A 97 3.08 1.28 22.36
CA ALA A 97 3.84 1.05 21.14
C ALA A 97 3.01 1.35 19.89
N VAL A 98 1.75 0.91 19.89
CA VAL A 98 0.80 1.20 18.81
C VAL A 98 0.47 2.70 18.74
N ALA A 99 0.21 3.35 19.87
CA ALA A 99 -0.03 4.79 19.89
C ALA A 99 1.18 5.58 19.36
N SER A 100 2.40 5.17 19.70
CA SER A 100 3.63 5.78 19.18
C SER A 100 3.76 5.63 17.66
N LEU A 101 3.47 4.43 17.12
CA LEU A 101 3.43 4.18 15.67
C LEU A 101 2.39 5.08 14.99
N LEU A 102 1.18 5.15 15.54
CA LEU A 102 0.08 5.95 14.98
C LEU A 102 0.38 7.46 15.03
N LEU A 103 0.97 7.96 16.12
CA LEU A 103 1.37 9.36 16.22
C LEU A 103 2.51 9.72 15.26
N GLN A 104 3.48 8.82 15.08
CA GLN A 104 4.53 9.00 14.08
C GLN A 104 3.94 9.00 12.66
N HIS A 105 3.01 8.10 12.35
CA HIS A 105 2.30 8.07 11.08
C HIS A 105 1.48 9.34 10.83
N LEU A 106 0.80 9.85 11.87
CA LEU A 106 0.05 11.11 11.82
C LEU A 106 0.97 12.29 11.47
N SER A 107 2.12 12.42 12.14
CA SER A 107 3.12 13.45 11.82
C SER A 107 3.55 13.36 10.36
N SER A 108 3.98 12.16 9.92
CA SER A 108 4.48 11.94 8.56
C SER A 108 3.45 12.30 7.49
N THR A 109 2.24 11.77 7.65
CA THR A 109 1.14 11.91 6.68
C THR A 109 0.58 13.34 6.64
N PHE A 110 0.53 14.03 7.79
CA PHE A 110 0.12 15.43 7.84
C PHE A 110 1.09 16.33 7.08
N ILE A 111 2.41 16.16 7.32
CA ILE A 111 3.45 16.96 6.65
C ILE A 111 3.48 16.68 5.15
N ASP A 112 3.35 15.42 4.76
CA ASP A 112 3.26 15.06 3.35
C ASP A 112 2.03 15.65 2.67
N GLY A 113 0.86 15.55 3.32
CA GLY A 113 -0.38 16.18 2.86
C GLY A 113 -0.25 17.70 2.74
N ALA A 114 0.47 18.35 3.66
CA ALA A 114 0.70 19.79 3.63
C ALA A 114 1.59 20.17 2.44
N TYR A 115 2.66 19.41 2.17
CA TYR A 115 3.51 19.63 1.00
C TYR A 115 2.76 19.46 -0.31
N ASN A 116 2.04 18.34 -0.47
CA ASN A 116 1.28 18.04 -1.68
C ASN A 116 0.23 19.13 -1.98
N PHE A 117 -0.40 19.72 -0.95
CA PHE A 117 -1.33 20.81 -1.16
C PHE A 117 -0.61 22.15 -1.43
N ALA A 118 0.39 22.50 -0.61
CA ALA A 118 1.13 23.75 -0.72
C ALA A 118 1.85 23.89 -2.06
N CYS A 119 2.50 22.83 -2.56
CA CYS A 119 3.23 22.87 -3.83
C CYS A 119 2.33 23.28 -5.00
N PHE A 120 1.15 22.68 -5.11
CA PHE A 120 0.19 23.03 -6.17
C PHE A 120 -0.37 24.44 -5.99
N LEU A 121 -0.72 24.81 -4.75
CA LEU A 121 -1.24 26.15 -4.46
C LEU A 121 -0.21 27.24 -4.78
N PHE A 122 1.05 27.03 -4.42
CA PHE A 122 2.13 27.97 -4.67
C PHE A 122 2.43 28.14 -6.16
N LEU A 123 2.39 27.05 -6.94
CA LEU A 123 2.57 27.14 -8.40
C LEU A 123 1.44 27.92 -9.07
N ILE A 124 0.19 27.75 -8.62
CA ILE A 124 -0.95 28.50 -9.16
C ILE A 124 -0.86 29.99 -8.81
N GLU A 125 -0.34 30.31 -7.62
CA GLU A 125 -0.13 31.70 -7.20
C GLU A 125 1.00 32.38 -7.99
N VAL A 126 2.12 31.69 -8.24
CA VAL A 126 3.25 32.26 -8.99
C VAL A 126 2.94 32.38 -10.49
N PHE A 127 2.25 31.39 -11.07
CA PHE A 127 1.96 31.31 -12.50
C PHE A 127 0.45 31.48 -12.75
N THR A 128 -0.03 32.71 -12.57
CA THR A 128 -1.47 33.03 -12.47
C THR A 128 -2.30 32.74 -13.71
N ASP A 129 -1.68 32.70 -14.90
CA ASP A 129 -2.37 32.48 -16.18
C ASP A 129 -2.13 31.07 -16.78
N SER A 130 -1.47 30.17 -16.05
CA SER A 130 -1.08 28.86 -16.56
C SER A 130 -1.20 27.74 -15.53
N LEU A 131 -1.88 26.66 -15.92
CA LEU A 131 -1.95 25.42 -15.14
C LEU A 131 -0.80 24.45 -15.45
N VAL A 132 0.04 24.77 -16.43
CA VAL A 132 1.13 23.91 -16.90
C VAL A 132 2.12 23.56 -15.78
N PRO A 133 2.59 24.50 -14.94
CA PRO A 133 3.55 24.20 -13.88
C PRO A 133 3.05 23.17 -12.88
N ALA A 134 1.81 23.33 -12.38
CA ALA A 134 1.17 22.38 -11.48
C ALA A 134 0.94 21.02 -12.15
N SER A 135 0.60 21.01 -13.44
CA SER A 135 0.42 19.78 -14.23
C SER A 135 1.73 19.03 -14.43
N LEU A 136 2.84 19.73 -14.67
CA LEU A 136 4.17 19.12 -14.81
C LEU A 136 4.63 18.44 -13.52
N VAL A 137 4.37 19.05 -12.36
CA VAL A 137 4.65 18.42 -11.06
C VAL A 137 3.84 17.14 -10.90
N GLY A 138 2.52 17.20 -11.08
CA GLY A 138 1.64 16.02 -10.94
C GLY A 138 1.95 14.91 -11.95
N PHE A 139 2.27 15.26 -13.20
CA PHE A 139 2.69 14.30 -14.21
C PHE A 139 4.04 13.66 -13.87
N GLY A 140 5.02 14.48 -13.48
CA GLY A 140 6.36 14.02 -13.13
C GLY A 140 6.37 13.05 -11.95
N THR A 141 5.58 13.32 -10.90
CA THR A 141 5.47 12.42 -9.75
C THR A 141 4.87 11.07 -10.13
N LYS A 142 3.76 11.08 -10.87
CA LYS A 142 3.08 9.85 -11.30
C LYS A 142 3.88 9.04 -12.30
N LEU A 143 4.59 9.69 -13.23
CA LEU A 143 5.49 9.02 -14.16
C LEU A 143 6.68 8.38 -13.43
N ALA A 144 7.28 9.10 -12.48
CA ALA A 144 8.37 8.57 -11.65
C ALA A 144 7.90 7.38 -10.80
N GLY A 145 6.72 7.48 -10.17
CA GLY A 145 6.10 6.37 -9.44
C GLY A 145 5.85 5.15 -10.33
N LEU A 146 5.26 5.33 -11.52
CA LEU A 146 5.07 4.24 -12.48
C LEU A 146 6.39 3.55 -12.84
N ALA A 147 7.44 4.34 -13.12
CA ALA A 147 8.72 3.79 -13.53
C ALA A 147 9.47 3.14 -12.35
N LEU A 148 9.49 3.74 -11.16
CA LEU A 148 10.48 3.42 -10.13
C LEU A 148 9.91 2.80 -8.85
N SER A 149 8.58 2.73 -8.66
CA SER A 149 8.00 2.12 -7.44
C SER A 149 8.49 0.69 -7.22
N GLY A 150 8.53 -0.17 -8.26
CA GLY A 150 9.06 -1.54 -8.14
C GLY A 150 10.53 -1.59 -7.67
N SER A 151 11.35 -0.65 -8.16
CA SER A 151 12.74 -0.50 -7.72
C SER A 151 12.83 -0.07 -6.25
N VAL A 152 12.01 0.90 -5.83
CA VAL A 152 11.91 1.33 -4.42
C VAL A 152 11.48 0.18 -3.50
N GLY A 153 10.48 -0.61 -3.89
CA GLY A 153 10.07 -1.79 -3.13
C GLY A 153 11.19 -2.84 -2.98
N GLY A 154 12.00 -3.01 -4.02
CA GLY A 154 13.21 -3.86 -3.95
C GLY A 154 14.26 -3.34 -2.97
N LEU A 155 14.39 -2.01 -2.80
CA LEU A 155 15.27 -1.43 -1.78
C LEU A 155 14.76 -1.72 -0.37
N VAL A 156 13.44 -1.71 -0.15
CA VAL A 156 12.82 -2.10 1.13
C VAL A 156 13.16 -3.55 1.49
N ASP A 157 13.12 -4.46 0.52
CA ASP A 157 13.47 -5.88 0.72
C ASP A 157 14.98 -6.08 1.01
N ARG A 158 15.85 -5.24 0.43
CA ARG A 158 17.31 -5.41 0.50
C ARG A 158 17.93 -4.84 1.78
N TYR A 159 17.48 -3.67 2.20
CA TYR A 159 18.11 -2.93 3.29
C TYR A 159 17.48 -3.23 4.65
N PRO A 160 18.22 -3.08 5.77
CA PRO A 160 17.64 -3.20 7.09
C PRO A 160 16.49 -2.20 7.28
N ARG A 161 15.34 -2.68 7.78
CA ARG A 161 14.09 -1.92 7.96
C ARG A 161 14.31 -0.51 8.52
N LEU A 162 14.93 -0.39 9.70
CA LEU A 162 15.15 0.91 10.34
C LEU A 162 16.10 1.81 9.53
N TRP A 163 17.13 1.23 8.91
CA TRP A 163 18.09 1.98 8.10
C TRP A 163 17.38 2.58 6.88
N PHE A 164 16.60 1.76 6.16
CA PHE A 164 15.86 2.19 5.00
C PHE A 164 14.87 3.30 5.35
N VAL A 165 14.01 3.07 6.36
CA VAL A 165 12.98 4.04 6.74
C VAL A 165 13.61 5.37 7.19
N ARG A 166 14.68 5.35 7.99
CA ARG A 166 15.40 6.57 8.38
C ARG A 166 15.95 7.34 7.19
N ARG A 167 16.57 6.65 6.22
CA ARG A 167 17.10 7.30 5.02
C ARG A 167 16.00 7.84 4.11
N ALA A 168 14.91 7.10 3.96
CA ALA A 168 13.75 7.55 3.18
C ALA A 168 13.09 8.80 3.79
N ILE A 169 12.84 8.81 5.10
CA ILE A 169 12.33 9.99 5.82
C ILE A 169 13.31 11.16 5.67
N ALA A 170 14.62 10.93 5.85
CA ALA A 170 15.62 11.99 5.71
C ALA A 170 15.61 12.59 4.30
N ALA A 171 15.65 11.74 3.28
CA ALA A 171 15.58 12.17 1.88
C ALA A 171 14.30 12.98 1.62
N GLN A 172 13.14 12.47 2.05
CA GLN A 172 11.86 13.15 1.86
C GLN A 172 11.84 14.55 2.48
N LYS A 173 12.21 14.70 3.76
CA LYS A 173 12.16 16.00 4.44
C LYS A 173 13.21 16.97 3.90
N CYS A 174 14.40 16.49 3.54
CA CYS A 174 15.42 17.33 2.89
C CYS A 174 14.94 17.85 1.54
N LEU A 175 14.31 16.99 0.72
CA LEU A 175 13.73 17.39 -0.57
C LEU A 175 12.55 18.36 -0.39
N GLN A 176 11.70 18.16 0.63
CA GLN A 176 10.63 19.10 0.96
C GLN A 176 11.20 20.47 1.36
N ALA A 177 12.21 20.50 2.25
CA ALA A 177 12.87 21.73 2.65
C ALA A 177 13.55 22.44 1.48
N LEU A 178 14.21 21.69 0.58
CA LEU A 178 14.78 22.22 -0.65
C LEU A 178 13.68 22.84 -1.53
N SER A 179 12.59 22.12 -1.76
CA SER A 179 11.47 22.59 -2.59
C SER A 179 10.82 23.85 -2.02
N TYR A 180 10.62 23.95 -0.71
CA TYR A 180 10.15 25.21 -0.08
C TYR A 180 11.18 26.34 -0.22
N GLY A 181 12.48 26.04 -0.15
CA GLY A 181 13.54 27.00 -0.45
C GLY A 181 13.45 27.55 -1.88
N LEU A 182 13.18 26.68 -2.87
CA LEU A 182 12.94 27.11 -4.25
C LEU A 182 11.71 28.03 -4.35
N PHE A 183 10.63 27.73 -3.62
CA PHE A 183 9.45 28.60 -3.58
C PHE A 183 9.72 29.95 -2.90
N LEU A 184 10.58 30.02 -1.88
CA LEU A 184 10.98 31.29 -1.29
C LEU A 184 11.76 32.17 -2.29
N VAL A 185 12.60 31.57 -3.14
CA VAL A 185 13.26 32.30 -4.24
C VAL A 185 12.24 32.79 -5.27
N LEU A 186 11.20 32.00 -5.56
CA LEU A 186 10.11 32.40 -6.45
C LEU A 186 9.25 33.52 -5.84
N PHE A 187 8.88 33.44 -4.57
CA PHE A 187 8.05 34.45 -3.88
C PHE A 187 8.81 35.72 -3.50
N GLY A 188 10.13 35.66 -3.38
CA GLY A 188 10.97 36.81 -3.09
C GLY A 188 11.40 37.53 -4.38
N PRO A 189 12.67 37.39 -4.81
CA PRO A 189 13.26 38.22 -5.87
C PRO A 189 12.62 38.06 -7.25
N LEU A 190 11.95 36.93 -7.53
CA LEU A 190 11.43 36.63 -8.86
C LEU A 190 9.91 36.78 -8.99
N TYR A 191 9.17 37.07 -7.91
CA TYR A 191 7.72 36.96 -7.91
C TYR A 191 7.02 37.80 -9.00
N SER A 192 7.42 39.07 -9.14
CA SER A 192 6.81 39.99 -10.10
C SER A 192 7.10 39.65 -11.56
N GLY A 193 8.22 38.98 -11.84
CA GLY A 193 8.66 38.64 -13.20
C GLY A 193 8.52 37.16 -13.57
N ALA A 194 8.19 36.29 -12.62
CA ALA A 194 8.17 34.83 -12.82
C ALA A 194 7.16 34.41 -13.90
N ASN A 195 5.98 35.01 -13.91
CA ASN A 195 4.95 34.71 -14.90
C ASN A 195 5.40 35.10 -16.32
N ASP A 196 5.92 36.31 -16.50
CA ASP A 196 6.40 36.78 -17.81
C ASP A 196 7.63 35.99 -18.28
N ALA A 197 8.54 35.66 -17.36
CA ALA A 197 9.70 34.81 -17.62
C ALA A 197 9.29 33.39 -18.06
N PHE A 198 8.26 32.82 -17.46
CA PHE A 198 7.73 31.51 -17.88
C PHE A 198 7.24 31.54 -19.33
N HIS A 199 6.57 32.62 -19.76
CA HIS A 199 6.11 32.81 -21.14
C HIS A 199 7.20 33.28 -22.11
N GLY A 200 8.45 33.41 -21.65
CA GLY A 200 9.56 33.88 -22.48
C GLY A 200 9.45 35.36 -22.88
N ARG A 201 8.71 36.17 -22.11
CA ARG A 201 8.56 37.62 -22.30
C ARG A 201 9.60 38.44 -21.51
N ALA A 202 10.28 37.81 -20.56
CA ALA A 202 11.37 38.43 -19.80
C ALA A 202 12.73 38.19 -20.45
N ASP A 203 13.77 38.83 -19.90
CA ASP A 203 15.14 38.60 -20.33
C ASP A 203 15.53 37.10 -20.27
N PRO A 204 16.50 36.66 -21.10
CA PRO A 204 16.91 35.26 -21.14
C PRO A 204 17.40 34.70 -19.79
N GLY A 205 18.01 35.55 -18.96
CA GLY A 205 18.51 35.17 -17.63
C GLY A 205 17.39 34.75 -16.67
N PRO A 206 16.46 35.64 -16.30
CA PRO A 206 15.29 35.32 -15.48
C PRO A 206 14.44 34.17 -16.05
N THR A 207 14.25 34.14 -17.37
CA THR A 207 13.55 33.04 -18.06
C THR A 207 14.21 31.69 -17.78
N THR A 208 15.52 31.60 -17.98
CA THR A 208 16.28 30.36 -17.72
C THR A 208 16.22 29.96 -16.24
N LEU A 209 16.33 30.93 -15.33
CA LEU A 209 16.27 30.68 -13.90
C LEU A 209 14.90 30.16 -13.45
N VAL A 210 13.80 30.76 -13.92
CA VAL A 210 12.43 30.33 -13.59
C VAL A 210 12.17 28.91 -14.08
N TRP A 211 12.56 28.59 -15.31
CA TRP A 211 12.45 27.22 -15.83
C TRP A 211 13.33 26.23 -15.06
N ALA A 212 14.54 26.62 -14.67
CA ALA A 212 15.41 25.80 -13.83
C ALA A 212 14.79 25.52 -12.44
N LEU A 213 14.20 26.54 -11.79
CA LEU A 213 13.49 26.40 -10.52
C LEU A 213 12.23 25.52 -10.64
N LEU A 214 11.49 25.65 -11.74
CA LEU A 214 10.32 24.82 -12.03
C LEU A 214 10.71 23.35 -12.23
N LEU A 215 11.69 23.07 -13.09
CA LEU A 215 12.16 21.70 -13.33
C LEU A 215 12.78 21.08 -12.07
N SER A 216 13.47 21.88 -11.25
CA SER A 216 13.98 21.45 -9.95
C SER A 216 12.85 21.10 -8.98
N THR A 217 11.78 21.90 -8.97
CA THR A 217 10.57 21.60 -8.18
C THR A 217 9.93 20.29 -8.65
N VAL A 218 9.77 20.07 -9.96
CA VAL A 218 9.24 18.81 -10.53
C VAL A 218 10.09 17.61 -10.10
N ALA A 219 11.42 17.72 -10.22
CA ALA A 219 12.34 16.66 -9.81
C ALA A 219 12.27 16.39 -8.30
N CYS A 220 12.20 17.43 -7.48
CA CYS A 220 12.04 17.30 -6.02
C CYS A 220 10.73 16.61 -5.68
N SER A 221 9.60 17.04 -6.24
CA SER A 221 8.30 16.44 -5.98
C SER A 221 8.25 14.96 -6.40
N ALA A 222 8.83 14.62 -7.55
CA ALA A 222 8.93 13.23 -7.99
C ALA A 222 9.77 12.37 -7.02
N ALA A 223 10.91 12.90 -6.56
CA ALA A 223 11.75 12.20 -5.58
C ALA A 223 11.09 12.09 -4.19
N ILE A 224 10.31 13.09 -3.76
CA ILE A 224 9.50 13.06 -2.54
C ILE A 224 8.44 11.94 -2.62
N ASP A 225 7.71 11.85 -3.74
CA ASP A 225 6.68 10.82 -3.95
C ASP A 225 7.28 9.40 -3.96
N LEU A 226 8.48 9.23 -4.52
CA LEU A 226 9.21 7.96 -4.46
C LEU A 226 9.67 7.61 -3.03
N ALA A 227 10.17 8.58 -2.28
CA ALA A 227 10.52 8.39 -0.88
C ALA A 227 9.28 8.00 -0.04
N ASN A 228 8.15 8.66 -0.28
CA ASN A 228 6.85 8.30 0.30
C ASN A 228 6.41 6.89 -0.05
N THR A 229 6.51 6.49 -1.32
CA THR A 229 6.21 5.13 -1.76
C THR A 229 7.02 4.13 -0.93
N GLY A 230 8.32 4.40 -0.73
CA GLY A 230 9.19 3.58 0.11
C GLY A 230 8.74 3.53 1.57
N ILE A 231 8.38 4.67 2.16
CA ILE A 231 7.91 4.76 3.55
C ILE A 231 6.57 4.02 3.71
N THR A 232 5.62 4.21 2.79
CA THR A 232 4.33 3.49 2.77
C THR A 232 4.57 1.98 2.70
N VAL A 233 5.37 1.51 1.74
CA VAL A 233 5.65 0.07 1.60
C VAL A 233 6.35 -0.48 2.85
N ALA A 234 7.34 0.23 3.40
CA ALA A 234 8.08 -0.23 4.57
C ALA A 234 7.27 -0.18 5.87
N VAL A 235 6.54 0.90 6.15
CA VAL A 235 5.86 1.12 7.42
C VAL A 235 4.42 0.63 7.37
N GLU A 236 3.62 1.15 6.43
CA GLU A 236 2.18 0.84 6.38
C GLU A 236 1.89 -0.58 5.89
N ARG A 237 2.81 -1.16 5.10
CA ARG A 237 2.61 -2.51 4.53
C ARG A 237 3.46 -3.54 5.27
N ASP A 238 4.78 -3.43 5.25
CA ASP A 238 5.70 -4.42 5.85
C ASP A 238 5.67 -4.43 7.38
N TRP A 239 5.82 -3.27 8.05
CA TRP A 239 5.84 -3.22 9.51
C TRP A 239 4.48 -3.57 10.10
N VAL A 240 3.40 -2.99 9.57
CA VAL A 240 2.03 -3.32 10.02
C VAL A 240 1.76 -4.82 9.93
N MET A 241 2.14 -5.46 8.81
CA MET A 241 2.05 -6.92 8.67
C MET A 241 2.88 -7.68 9.67
N SER A 242 4.13 -7.25 9.88
CA SER A 242 5.04 -7.94 10.79
C SER A 242 4.68 -7.77 12.27
N ILE A 243 4.00 -6.67 12.61
CA ILE A 243 3.51 -6.38 13.96
C ILE A 243 2.22 -7.16 14.24
N ALA A 244 1.32 -7.25 13.27
CA ALA A 244 0.06 -7.96 13.41
C ALA A 244 0.28 -9.47 13.44
N ARG A 245 0.11 -10.10 14.61
CA ARG A 245 0.23 -11.57 14.74
C ARG A 245 -1.07 -12.30 14.47
N ARG A 246 -2.19 -11.57 14.49
CA ARG A 246 -3.53 -12.10 14.26
C ARG A 246 -4.26 -11.28 13.20
N PRO A 247 -5.19 -11.88 12.44
CA PRO A 247 -5.98 -11.16 11.45
C PRO A 247 -6.77 -9.97 12.01
N ASP A 248 -7.28 -10.04 13.25
CA ASP A 248 -7.99 -8.94 13.91
C ASP A 248 -7.07 -7.74 14.19
N GLN A 249 -5.84 -8.01 14.64
CA GLN A 249 -4.82 -6.98 14.87
C GLN A 249 -4.44 -6.28 13.56
N LEU A 250 -4.34 -7.04 12.46
CA LEU A 250 -4.04 -6.48 11.15
C LEU A 250 -5.16 -5.53 10.68
N THR A 251 -6.42 -5.94 10.83
CA THR A 251 -7.57 -5.08 10.52
C THR A 251 -7.53 -3.82 11.37
N TYR A 252 -7.25 -3.94 12.67
CA TYR A 252 -7.17 -2.81 13.59
C TYR A 252 -6.09 -1.81 13.17
N LEU A 253 -4.86 -2.28 12.90
CA LEU A 253 -3.75 -1.42 12.50
C LEU A 253 -4.03 -0.74 11.16
N ASN A 254 -4.40 -1.50 10.13
CA ASN A 254 -4.73 -0.95 8.80
C ASN A 254 -5.84 0.11 8.89
N THR A 255 -6.88 -0.15 9.69
CA THR A 255 -7.99 0.77 9.87
C THR A 255 -7.54 2.09 10.51
N TRP A 256 -6.70 2.05 11.54
CA TRP A 256 -6.20 3.26 12.19
C TRP A 256 -5.24 4.05 11.32
N MET A 257 -4.32 3.37 10.63
CA MET A 257 -3.44 4.02 9.64
C MET A 257 -4.28 4.75 8.59
N ARG A 258 -5.32 4.08 8.06
CA ARG A 258 -6.21 4.68 7.07
C ARG A 258 -7.04 5.85 7.59
N ARG A 259 -7.53 5.79 8.84
CA ARG A 259 -8.24 6.92 9.46
C ARG A 259 -7.35 8.15 9.56
N ILE A 260 -6.09 7.96 9.93
CA ILE A 260 -5.10 9.03 9.97
C ILE A 260 -4.90 9.63 8.57
N ASP A 261 -4.77 8.81 7.53
CA ASP A 261 -4.64 9.30 6.15
C ASP A 261 -5.81 10.19 5.73
N LEU A 262 -7.03 9.75 6.05
CA LEU A 262 -8.25 10.48 5.71
C LEU A 262 -8.39 11.80 6.48
N ILE A 263 -8.06 11.80 7.77
CA ILE A 263 -8.08 13.01 8.60
C ILE A 263 -7.03 14.00 8.08
N SER A 264 -5.80 13.53 7.81
CA SER A 264 -4.71 14.37 7.28
C SER A 264 -5.06 14.98 5.92
N LYS A 265 -5.76 14.25 5.04
CA LYS A 265 -6.27 14.77 3.75
C LYS A 265 -7.24 15.94 3.86
N LEU A 266 -7.83 16.15 5.03
CA LEU A 266 -8.69 17.29 5.33
C LEU A 266 -7.93 18.39 6.09
N VAL A 267 -7.21 18.01 7.15
CA VAL A 267 -6.58 18.96 8.08
C VAL A 267 -5.37 19.65 7.44
N ALA A 268 -4.56 18.95 6.66
CA ALA A 268 -3.34 19.53 6.09
C ALA A 268 -3.61 20.67 5.09
N PRO A 269 -4.56 20.55 4.12
CA PRO A 269 -4.94 21.68 3.27
C PRO A 269 -5.49 22.89 4.04
N LEU A 270 -6.27 22.68 5.10
CA LEU A 270 -6.80 23.76 5.93
C LEU A 270 -5.67 24.49 6.67
N PHE A 271 -4.70 23.75 7.20
CA PHE A 271 -3.52 24.31 7.86
C PHE A 271 -2.71 25.19 6.88
N VAL A 272 -2.43 24.69 5.68
CA VAL A 272 -1.70 25.47 4.66
C VAL A 272 -2.50 26.71 4.25
N SER A 273 -3.80 26.58 4.00
CA SER A 273 -4.66 27.71 3.62
C SER A 273 -4.71 28.80 4.69
N LEU A 274 -4.67 28.42 5.98
CA LEU A 274 -4.59 29.37 7.08
C LEU A 274 -3.25 30.13 7.11
N LEU A 275 -2.14 29.44 6.80
CA LEU A 275 -0.82 30.08 6.70
C LEU A 275 -0.79 31.10 5.56
N THR A 276 -1.36 30.78 4.41
CA THR A 276 -1.35 31.66 3.22
C THR A 276 -2.17 32.94 3.41
N LEU A 277 -3.11 33.00 4.37
CA LEU A 277 -3.81 34.25 4.72
C LEU A 277 -2.86 35.36 5.18
N ARG A 278 -1.67 35.01 5.68
CA ARG A 278 -0.64 35.97 6.09
C ARG A 278 0.38 36.27 4.98
N GLY A 279 0.23 35.66 3.81
CA GLY A 279 1.14 35.77 2.68
C GLY A 279 1.85 34.44 2.37
N TYR A 280 2.09 34.21 1.09
CA TYR A 280 2.66 32.95 0.58
C TYR A 280 4.15 32.77 0.94
N GLU A 281 4.91 33.86 1.00
CA GLU A 281 6.31 33.82 1.43
C GLU A 281 6.44 33.33 2.90
N LEU A 282 5.62 33.89 3.80
CA LEU A 282 5.56 33.44 5.20
C LEU A 282 5.08 31.99 5.31
N ALA A 283 4.11 31.58 4.49
CA ALA A 283 3.64 30.21 4.47
C ALA A 283 4.75 29.23 4.04
N ALA A 284 5.48 29.54 2.96
CA ALA A 284 6.61 28.74 2.49
C ALA A 284 7.72 28.66 3.54
N GLY A 285 8.06 29.78 4.19
CA GLY A 285 9.04 29.83 5.29
C GLY A 285 8.62 29.01 6.50
N ALA A 286 7.35 29.08 6.91
CA ALA A 286 6.82 28.30 8.03
C ALA A 286 6.83 26.80 7.72
N LEU A 287 6.46 26.39 6.51
CA LEU A 287 6.49 24.98 6.09
C LEU A 287 7.92 24.45 5.94
N LEU A 288 8.87 25.28 5.50
CA LEU A 288 10.30 24.95 5.51
C LEU A 288 10.79 24.69 6.94
N ALA A 289 10.51 25.60 7.87
CA ALA A 289 10.89 25.46 9.27
C ALA A 289 10.26 24.22 9.89
N LEU A 290 8.99 23.95 9.60
CA LEU A 290 8.28 22.75 10.06
C LEU A 290 8.90 21.47 9.49
N SER A 291 9.31 21.46 8.21
CA SER A 291 9.97 20.30 7.58
C SER A 291 11.36 20.03 8.19
N ALA A 292 12.12 21.09 8.49
CA ALA A 292 13.42 20.98 9.15
C ALA A 292 13.29 20.49 10.60
N LEU A 293 12.31 21.00 11.35
CA LEU A 293 12.02 20.56 12.72
C LEU A 293 11.58 19.09 12.75
N THR A 294 10.66 18.71 11.87
CA THR A 294 10.14 17.34 11.80
C THR A 294 11.17 16.33 11.31
N LEU A 295 12.16 16.74 10.51
CA LEU A 295 13.31 15.88 10.19
C LEU A 295 14.02 15.41 11.45
N ALA A 296 14.38 16.32 12.37
CA ALA A 296 15.09 15.96 13.59
C ALA A 296 14.24 15.05 14.50
N THR A 297 12.96 15.39 14.67
CA THR A 297 12.07 14.64 15.56
C THR A 297 11.70 13.27 15.01
N GLU A 298 11.39 13.14 13.71
CA GLU A 298 10.99 11.86 13.11
C GLU A 298 12.14 10.85 13.06
N GLN A 299 13.40 11.29 12.89
CA GLN A 299 14.56 10.40 12.94
C GLN A 299 14.73 9.72 14.31
N ALA A 300 14.48 10.47 15.38
CA ALA A 300 14.48 9.94 16.74
C ALA A 300 13.23 9.09 17.00
N TRP A 301 12.05 9.58 16.64
CA TRP A 301 10.77 8.93 16.93
C TRP A 301 10.65 7.56 16.26
N ILE A 302 11.02 7.43 14.98
CA ILE A 302 10.95 6.14 14.29
C ILE A 302 11.87 5.09 14.93
N GLY A 303 12.98 5.53 15.53
CA GLY A 303 13.85 4.66 16.33
C GLY A 303 13.16 4.12 17.58
N HIS A 304 12.37 4.96 18.26
CA HIS A 304 11.57 4.54 19.43
C HIS A 304 10.46 3.57 19.03
N VAL A 305 9.76 3.82 17.90
CA VAL A 305 8.76 2.90 17.36
C VAL A 305 9.40 1.55 17.05
N TYR A 306 10.54 1.54 16.37
CA TYR A 306 11.25 0.31 16.03
C TYR A 306 11.69 -0.48 17.28
N ALA A 307 12.23 0.20 18.30
CA ALA A 307 12.62 -0.42 19.56
C ALA A 307 11.42 -1.00 20.33
N ALA A 308 10.24 -0.39 20.20
CA ALA A 308 9.01 -0.87 20.85
C ALA A 308 8.46 -2.16 20.22
N PHE A 309 8.89 -2.53 19.02
CA PHE A 309 8.49 -3.77 18.33
C PHE A 309 9.70 -4.64 17.98
N PRO A 310 10.20 -5.48 18.90
CA PRO A 310 11.35 -6.36 18.67
C PRO A 310 11.18 -7.33 17.48
N LEU A 311 9.93 -7.61 17.10
CA LEU A 311 9.57 -8.39 15.91
C LEU A 311 10.11 -7.79 14.62
N LEU A 312 10.23 -6.47 14.55
CA LEU A 312 10.76 -5.79 13.37
C LEU A 312 12.23 -6.09 13.16
N ALA A 313 12.98 -6.42 14.22
CA ALA A 313 14.38 -6.79 14.16
C ALA A 313 14.61 -8.24 13.74
N ARG A 314 13.59 -9.11 13.79
CA ARG A 314 13.70 -10.48 13.28
C ARG A 314 13.82 -10.42 11.77
N ARG A 315 14.99 -10.81 11.26
CA ARG A 315 15.29 -10.82 9.83
C ARG A 315 14.45 -11.92 9.17
N ALA A 316 13.55 -11.57 8.25
CA ALA A 316 13.04 -12.54 7.29
C ALA A 316 14.25 -13.14 6.56
N SER A 317 14.28 -14.47 6.42
CA SER A 317 15.34 -15.21 5.74
C SER A 317 15.69 -14.47 4.44
N ARG A 318 16.95 -14.01 4.38
CA ARG A 318 17.46 -13.17 3.30
C ARG A 318 17.30 -13.95 2.00
N GLY A 319 16.31 -13.59 1.18
CA GLY A 319 16.34 -13.95 -0.24
C GLY A 319 17.69 -13.52 -0.79
N GLU A 320 18.29 -14.34 -1.65
CA GLU A 320 19.60 -14.07 -2.24
C GLU A 320 19.70 -12.61 -2.67
N ALA A 321 20.80 -11.95 -2.31
CA ALA A 321 20.97 -10.53 -2.60
C ALA A 321 21.02 -10.34 -4.11
N GLU A 322 19.88 -9.98 -4.71
CA GLU A 322 19.80 -9.76 -6.15
C GLU A 322 20.74 -8.62 -6.57
N VAL A 323 21.57 -8.90 -7.58
CA VAL A 323 22.53 -7.96 -8.17
C VAL A 323 21.77 -6.75 -8.70
N GLU A 324 22.27 -5.53 -8.54
CA GLU A 324 21.66 -4.33 -9.17
C GLU A 324 21.81 -4.38 -10.69
N PRO A 325 20.81 -3.90 -11.45
CA PRO A 325 20.98 -3.80 -12.89
C PRO A 325 22.01 -2.71 -13.16
N THR A 326 23.10 -3.04 -13.87
CA THR A 326 24.15 -2.06 -14.18
C THR A 326 23.83 -1.19 -15.39
N GLY A 327 22.74 -1.51 -16.10
CA GLY A 327 22.27 -0.73 -17.25
C GLY A 327 20.75 -0.76 -17.43
N TRP A 328 20.24 0.18 -18.22
CA TRP A 328 18.80 0.39 -18.45
C TRP A 328 18.10 -0.83 -19.08
N VAL A 329 18.80 -1.59 -19.95
CA VAL A 329 18.27 -2.82 -20.55
C VAL A 329 18.03 -3.88 -19.47
N GLN A 330 19.00 -4.10 -18.59
CA GLN A 330 18.89 -5.07 -17.50
C GLN A 330 17.82 -4.67 -16.49
N TRP A 331 17.70 -3.36 -16.24
CA TRP A 331 16.65 -2.80 -15.41
C TRP A 331 15.26 -3.09 -16.03
N ALA A 332 15.07 -2.80 -17.31
CA ALA A 332 13.80 -3.03 -18.00
C ALA A 332 13.43 -4.53 -18.07
N GLN A 333 14.42 -5.40 -18.29
CA GLN A 333 14.21 -6.86 -18.28
C GLN A 333 13.78 -7.37 -16.90
N ARG A 334 14.36 -6.81 -15.82
CA ARG A 334 13.97 -7.13 -14.45
C ARG A 334 12.55 -6.67 -14.17
N GLU A 335 12.26 -5.41 -14.47
CA GLU A 335 10.93 -4.83 -14.28
C GLU A 335 9.88 -5.68 -15.02
N ALA A 336 10.14 -6.06 -16.28
CA ALA A 336 9.26 -6.95 -17.05
C ALA A 336 9.11 -8.35 -16.41
N ARG A 337 10.14 -8.88 -15.76
CA ARG A 337 10.05 -10.16 -15.02
C ARG A 337 9.15 -10.02 -13.80
N ASP A 338 9.31 -8.97 -13.02
CA ASP A 338 8.52 -8.77 -11.80
C ASP A 338 7.06 -8.49 -12.11
N TRP A 339 6.77 -7.75 -13.18
CA TRP A 339 5.40 -7.57 -13.66
C TRP A 339 4.77 -8.89 -14.09
N ARG A 340 5.50 -9.75 -14.82
CA ARG A 340 5.00 -11.08 -15.21
C ARG A 340 4.72 -11.96 -14.00
N GLU A 341 5.60 -11.92 -13.02
CA GLU A 341 5.42 -12.65 -11.77
C GLU A 341 4.22 -12.13 -10.99
N PHE A 342 4.12 -10.82 -10.79
CA PHE A 342 2.97 -10.22 -10.12
C PHE A 342 1.66 -10.58 -10.83
N ALA A 343 1.63 -10.51 -12.16
CA ALA A 343 0.48 -10.88 -12.98
C ALA A 343 0.13 -12.38 -12.91
N SER A 344 1.09 -13.25 -12.57
CA SER A 344 0.85 -14.69 -12.39
C SER A 344 0.22 -15.03 -11.05
N LEU A 345 0.29 -14.13 -10.07
CA LEU A 345 -0.29 -14.36 -8.74
C LEU A 345 -1.82 -14.22 -8.79
N PRO A 346 -2.58 -15.09 -8.10
CA PRO A 346 -4.04 -14.98 -8.04
C PRO A 346 -4.52 -13.61 -7.56
N VAL A 347 -3.80 -13.01 -6.60
CA VAL A 347 -4.11 -11.71 -6.00
C VAL A 347 -4.08 -10.56 -7.01
N PHE A 348 -3.45 -10.73 -8.17
CA PHE A 348 -3.36 -9.72 -9.22
C PHE A 348 -4.73 -9.23 -9.70
N GLY A 349 -5.75 -10.10 -9.74
CA GLY A 349 -7.10 -9.68 -10.10
C GLY A 349 -7.69 -8.67 -9.10
N SER A 350 -7.39 -8.82 -7.81
CA SER A 350 -7.78 -7.84 -6.77
C SER A 350 -7.03 -6.52 -6.91
N SER A 351 -5.76 -6.60 -7.32
CA SER A 351 -4.86 -5.49 -7.58
C SER A 351 -5.30 -4.63 -8.77
N VAL A 352 -5.70 -5.27 -9.87
CA VAL A 352 -6.33 -4.62 -11.02
C VAL A 352 -7.64 -3.96 -10.61
N ALA A 353 -8.45 -4.62 -9.77
CA ALA A 353 -9.72 -4.07 -9.32
C ALA A 353 -9.55 -2.72 -8.60
N ILE A 354 -8.68 -2.64 -7.59
CA ILE A 354 -8.43 -1.36 -6.90
C ILE A 354 -7.76 -0.33 -7.83
N ALA A 355 -6.84 -0.76 -8.71
CA ALA A 355 -6.15 0.15 -9.61
C ALA A 355 -7.11 0.81 -10.62
N THR A 356 -8.06 0.06 -11.18
CA THR A 356 -9.08 0.61 -12.08
C THR A 356 -9.93 1.71 -11.43
N ILE A 357 -10.17 1.64 -10.12
CA ILE A 357 -10.93 2.67 -9.39
C ILE A 357 -10.15 4.00 -9.32
N TYR A 358 -8.81 3.99 -9.38
CA TYR A 358 -8.01 5.22 -9.43
C TYR A 358 -8.23 6.04 -10.71
N LEU A 359 -8.79 5.44 -11.76
CA LEU A 359 -9.22 6.16 -12.96
C LEU A 359 -10.40 7.12 -12.69
N THR A 360 -11.02 7.05 -11.50
CA THR A 360 -12.22 7.82 -11.18
C THR A 360 -12.01 9.33 -11.27
N THR A 361 -12.83 9.99 -12.08
CA THR A 361 -12.92 11.46 -12.11
C THR A 361 -14.03 11.98 -11.19
N LEU A 362 -14.78 11.09 -10.56
CA LEU A 362 -15.88 11.42 -9.65
C LEU A 362 -15.40 11.61 -8.21
N SER A 363 -14.25 12.25 -8.04
CA SER A 363 -13.65 12.60 -6.75
C SER A 363 -13.41 14.10 -6.67
N TYR A 364 -13.40 14.69 -5.48
CA TYR A 364 -13.13 16.12 -5.27
C TYR A 364 -11.64 16.46 -5.49
N ASP A 365 -11.08 16.01 -6.60
CA ASP A 365 -9.80 16.44 -7.13
C ASP A 365 -9.97 17.72 -7.96
N GLY A 366 -8.85 18.34 -8.36
CA GLY A 366 -8.86 19.61 -9.08
C GLY A 366 -9.70 19.58 -10.36
N THR A 367 -9.79 18.43 -11.03
CA THR A 367 -10.53 18.31 -12.30
C THR A 367 -12.04 18.35 -12.09
N PHE A 368 -12.54 17.63 -11.09
CA PHE A 368 -13.96 17.66 -10.76
C PHE A 368 -14.37 19.00 -10.15
N ILE A 369 -13.51 19.60 -9.30
CA ILE A 369 -13.75 20.93 -8.74
C ILE A 369 -13.85 21.97 -9.86
N ALA A 370 -12.93 21.95 -10.83
CA ALA A 370 -12.98 22.83 -12.00
C ALA A 370 -14.29 22.66 -12.78
N TYR A 371 -14.77 21.44 -12.97
CA TYR A 371 -16.08 21.17 -13.58
C TYR A 371 -17.24 21.75 -12.75
N LEU A 372 -17.27 21.53 -11.43
CA LEU A 372 -18.34 22.02 -10.57
C LEU A 372 -18.44 23.55 -10.59
N LYS A 373 -17.29 24.24 -10.60
CA LYS A 373 -17.24 25.70 -10.71
C LYS A 373 -17.63 26.17 -12.11
N ALA A 374 -16.98 25.66 -13.15
CA ALA A 374 -17.14 26.17 -14.52
C ALA A 374 -18.47 25.77 -15.18
N ALA A 375 -18.89 24.50 -15.03
CA ALA A 375 -20.08 23.97 -15.70
C ALA A 375 -21.35 24.11 -14.86
N ARG A 376 -21.23 24.04 -13.53
CA ARG A 376 -22.37 24.02 -12.62
C ARG A 376 -22.51 25.30 -11.80
N GLY A 377 -21.48 26.15 -11.72
CA GLY A 377 -21.54 27.46 -11.08
C GLY A 377 -21.41 27.44 -9.55
N TRP A 378 -20.88 26.37 -8.95
CA TRP A 378 -20.88 26.23 -7.47
C TRP A 378 -19.80 27.10 -6.85
N ASP A 379 -20.13 27.72 -5.72
CA ASP A 379 -19.19 28.49 -4.94
C ASP A 379 -18.18 27.59 -4.22
N ASP A 380 -17.04 28.18 -3.87
CA ASP A 380 -15.93 27.47 -3.22
C ASP A 380 -16.30 26.92 -1.84
N GLY A 381 -17.18 27.60 -1.10
CA GLY A 381 -17.63 27.18 0.22
C GLY A 381 -18.44 25.88 0.16
N PHE A 382 -19.39 25.80 -0.77
CA PHE A 382 -20.17 24.58 -0.99
C PHE A 382 -19.31 23.40 -1.44
N VAL A 383 -18.38 23.62 -2.37
CA VAL A 383 -17.46 22.57 -2.84
C VAL A 383 -16.58 22.07 -1.68
N ALA A 384 -16.06 22.97 -0.85
CA ALA A 384 -15.28 22.61 0.34
C ALA A 384 -16.10 21.81 1.35
N LEU A 385 -17.35 22.21 1.62
CA LEU A 385 -18.28 21.48 2.48
C LEU A 385 -18.50 20.05 1.99
N MET A 386 -18.81 19.89 0.70
CA MET A 386 -19.07 18.57 0.12
C MET A 386 -17.84 17.66 0.10
N ARG A 387 -16.64 18.23 -0.08
CA ARG A 387 -15.38 17.51 0.12
C ARG A 387 -15.24 17.02 1.57
N GLY A 388 -15.58 17.86 2.55
CA GLY A 388 -15.63 17.49 3.96
C GLY A 388 -16.59 16.32 4.22
N VAL A 389 -17.80 16.35 3.64
CA VAL A 389 -18.77 15.25 3.71
C VAL A 389 -18.21 13.95 3.11
N CYS A 390 -17.45 14.03 2.01
CA CYS A 390 -16.78 12.87 1.42
C CYS A 390 -15.69 12.28 2.32
N VAL A 391 -14.98 13.10 3.09
CA VAL A 391 -14.02 12.61 4.09
C VAL A 391 -14.76 11.90 5.23
N LEU A 392 -15.86 12.47 5.74
CA LEU A 392 -16.66 11.86 6.81
C LEU A 392 -17.26 10.50 6.39
N THR A 393 -17.84 10.43 5.20
CA THR A 393 -18.36 9.17 4.64
C THR A 393 -17.25 8.18 4.34
N GLY A 394 -16.06 8.64 3.95
CA GLY A 394 -14.87 7.78 3.85
C GLY A 394 -14.42 7.21 5.19
N LEU A 395 -14.43 8.01 6.26
CA LEU A 395 -14.17 7.55 7.62
C LEU A 395 -15.19 6.50 8.06
N LEU A 396 -16.47 6.66 7.70
CA LEU A 396 -17.50 5.65 7.93
C LEU A 396 -17.18 4.33 7.19
N GLY A 397 -16.62 4.39 5.98
CA GLY A 397 -16.09 3.20 5.29
C GLY A 397 -15.07 2.42 6.12
N THR A 398 -14.20 3.11 6.85
CA THR A 398 -13.22 2.47 7.77
C THR A 398 -13.86 1.86 9.03
N VAL A 399 -15.11 2.18 9.33
CA VAL A 399 -15.89 1.51 10.39
C VAL A 399 -16.67 0.34 9.80
N VAL A 400 -17.20 0.49 8.58
CA VAL A 400 -17.99 -0.53 7.89
C VAL A 400 -17.14 -1.76 7.54
N MET A 401 -15.91 -1.58 7.06
CA MET A 401 -15.03 -2.70 6.67
C MET A 401 -14.85 -3.77 7.78
N PRO A 402 -14.40 -3.45 9.01
CA PRO A 402 -14.24 -4.46 10.06
C PRO A 402 -15.56 -5.10 10.50
N LEU A 403 -16.66 -4.33 10.49
CA LEU A 403 -17.99 -4.85 10.83
C LEU A 403 -18.49 -5.85 9.80
N LEU A 404 -18.19 -5.64 8.52
CA LEU A 404 -18.51 -6.59 7.47
C LEU A 404 -17.58 -7.80 7.51
N GLU A 405 -16.28 -7.59 7.67
CA GLU A 405 -15.30 -8.67 7.75
C GLU A 405 -15.66 -9.70 8.83
N SER A 406 -16.01 -9.23 10.02
CA SER A 406 -16.41 -10.10 11.15
C SER A 406 -17.70 -10.90 10.88
N ARG A 407 -18.54 -10.47 9.94
CA ARG A 407 -19.84 -11.11 9.63
C ARG A 407 -19.80 -12.01 8.41
N ILE A 408 -19.15 -11.57 7.33
CA ILE A 408 -19.22 -12.24 6.02
C ILE A 408 -17.86 -12.70 5.50
N GLY A 409 -16.77 -12.39 6.19
CA GLY A 409 -15.39 -12.71 5.78
C GLY A 409 -14.78 -11.67 4.86
N LEU A 410 -13.44 -11.62 4.82
CA LEU A 410 -12.65 -10.57 4.18
C LEU A 410 -12.94 -10.42 2.68
N GLU A 411 -12.95 -11.53 1.93
CA GLU A 411 -13.07 -11.49 0.48
C GLU A 411 -14.50 -11.11 0.05
N ARG A 412 -15.52 -11.48 0.84
CA ARG A 412 -16.91 -11.05 0.61
C ARG A 412 -17.11 -9.58 0.96
N THR A 413 -16.43 -9.09 2.00
CA THR A 413 -16.41 -7.66 2.35
C THR A 413 -15.88 -6.84 1.18
N GLY A 414 -14.81 -7.28 0.52
CA GLY A 414 -14.30 -6.63 -0.69
C GLY A 414 -15.36 -6.57 -1.80
N ALA A 415 -16.00 -7.70 -2.15
CA ALA A 415 -17.03 -7.70 -3.18
C ALA A 415 -18.25 -6.83 -2.82
N TRP A 416 -18.74 -6.90 -1.58
CA TRP A 416 -19.84 -6.04 -1.15
C TRP A 416 -19.47 -4.57 -1.29
N SER A 417 -18.25 -4.20 -0.90
CA SER A 417 -17.80 -2.80 -0.86
C SER A 417 -17.71 -2.18 -2.26
N ILE A 418 -17.12 -2.89 -3.23
CA ILE A 418 -16.99 -2.38 -4.61
C ILE A 418 -18.34 -2.33 -5.34
N TRP A 419 -19.23 -3.29 -5.10
CA TRP A 419 -20.59 -3.24 -5.65
C TRP A 419 -21.45 -2.17 -5.00
N PHE A 420 -21.27 -1.91 -3.69
CA PHE A 420 -21.91 -0.80 -3.01
C PHE A 420 -21.44 0.55 -3.58
N GLU A 421 -20.13 0.72 -3.82
CA GLU A 421 -19.59 1.89 -4.50
C GLU A 421 -20.25 2.10 -5.88
N ALA A 422 -20.29 1.04 -6.70
CA ALA A 422 -20.93 1.08 -8.01
C ALA A 422 -22.43 1.43 -7.92
N ALA A 423 -23.16 0.86 -6.96
CA ALA A 423 -24.58 1.14 -6.77
C ALA A 423 -24.83 2.61 -6.38
N CYS A 424 -23.98 3.19 -5.52
CA CYS A 424 -24.07 4.61 -5.14
C CYS A 424 -23.70 5.56 -6.28
N LEU A 425 -22.77 5.18 -7.17
CA LEU A 425 -22.38 5.99 -8.33
C LEU A 425 -23.36 5.88 -9.50
N ALA A 426 -24.11 4.78 -9.64
CA ALA A 426 -25.10 4.61 -10.71
C ALA A 426 -26.08 5.80 -10.86
N PRO A 427 -26.72 6.33 -9.79
CA PRO A 427 -27.58 7.50 -9.90
C PRO A 427 -26.85 8.81 -10.22
N THR A 428 -25.53 8.89 -9.99
CA THR A 428 -24.75 10.09 -10.32
C THR A 428 -24.62 10.28 -11.82
N LEU A 429 -24.60 9.21 -12.61
CA LEU A 429 -24.41 9.26 -14.05
C LEU A 429 -25.50 10.06 -14.77
N PRO A 430 -26.81 9.75 -14.59
CA PRO A 430 -27.88 10.56 -15.17
C PRO A 430 -27.76 12.04 -14.82
N ALA A 431 -27.21 12.40 -13.66
CA ALA A 431 -27.06 13.80 -13.26
C ALA A 431 -26.12 14.62 -14.16
N PHE A 432 -25.20 13.96 -14.90
CA PHE A 432 -24.33 14.59 -15.90
C PHE A 432 -24.96 14.72 -17.29
N PHE A 433 -25.92 13.85 -17.64
CA PHE A 433 -26.54 13.83 -18.97
C PHE A 433 -27.89 14.56 -19.01
N LEU A 434 -28.57 14.64 -17.86
CA LEU A 434 -29.83 15.35 -17.68
C LEU A 434 -29.56 16.83 -17.34
N PRO A 435 -30.46 17.76 -17.69
CA PRO A 435 -30.20 19.20 -17.66
C PRO A 435 -29.69 19.67 -16.30
N PRO A 436 -28.69 20.56 -16.34
CA PRO A 436 -29.05 21.96 -16.56
C PRO A 436 -28.22 22.68 -17.62
N ARG A 437 -28.63 23.91 -17.92
CA ARG A 437 -27.87 24.82 -18.77
C ARG A 437 -26.49 25.06 -18.16
N TYR A 438 -25.50 25.16 -19.02
CA TYR A 438 -24.13 25.46 -18.63
C TYR A 438 -24.07 26.71 -17.74
N GLY A 439 -23.37 26.63 -16.61
CA GLY A 439 -23.23 27.72 -15.65
C GLY A 439 -24.36 27.84 -14.62
N THR A 440 -25.34 26.93 -14.62
CA THR A 440 -26.43 26.92 -13.62
C THR A 440 -26.49 25.63 -12.84
N HIS A 441 -26.93 25.72 -11.59
CA HIS A 441 -27.26 24.55 -10.78
C HIS A 441 -28.47 23.81 -11.34
N GLY A 442 -28.46 22.49 -11.16
CA GLY A 442 -29.60 21.67 -11.57
C GLY A 442 -30.72 21.78 -10.56
N PRO A 443 -31.91 21.24 -10.86
CA PRO A 443 -32.93 21.02 -9.86
C PRO A 443 -32.36 20.27 -8.65
N GLY A 444 -32.94 20.46 -7.47
CA GLY A 444 -32.43 19.87 -6.22
C GLY A 444 -32.21 18.35 -6.29
N TRP A 445 -33.08 17.63 -7.00
CA TRP A 445 -32.93 16.18 -7.20
C TRP A 445 -31.65 15.82 -7.97
N ASN A 446 -31.27 16.58 -9.00
CA ASN A 446 -30.06 16.31 -9.79
C ASN A 446 -28.81 16.52 -8.94
N SER A 447 -28.77 17.60 -8.17
CA SER A 447 -27.70 17.89 -7.22
C SER A 447 -27.64 16.83 -6.12
N ALA A 448 -28.79 16.37 -5.61
CA ALA A 448 -28.86 15.30 -4.61
C ALA A 448 -28.30 13.97 -5.14
N LEU A 449 -28.63 13.58 -6.38
CA LEU A 449 -28.07 12.37 -6.99
C LEU A 449 -26.55 12.51 -7.21
N LEU A 450 -26.09 13.65 -7.75
CA LEU A 450 -24.67 13.90 -8.00
C LEU A 450 -23.84 13.87 -6.71
N PHE A 451 -24.19 14.74 -5.76
CA PHE A 451 -23.41 14.94 -4.55
C PHE A 451 -23.64 13.82 -3.52
N GLY A 452 -24.88 13.36 -3.38
CA GLY A 452 -25.23 12.26 -2.49
C GLY A 452 -24.63 10.94 -2.95
N GLY A 453 -24.70 10.63 -4.25
CA GLY A 453 -24.11 9.41 -4.80
C GLY A 453 -22.58 9.40 -4.66
N ILE A 454 -21.91 10.52 -4.96
CA ILE A 454 -20.45 10.64 -4.75
C ILE A 454 -20.08 10.51 -3.27
N ALA A 455 -20.82 11.15 -2.36
CA ALA A 455 -20.55 11.06 -0.93
C ALA A 455 -20.74 9.62 -0.41
N LEU A 456 -21.89 8.99 -0.68
CA LEU A 456 -22.19 7.63 -0.23
C LEU A 456 -21.21 6.60 -0.81
N SER A 457 -20.78 6.79 -2.06
CA SER A 457 -19.80 5.89 -2.69
C SER A 457 -18.49 5.78 -1.91
N ARG A 458 -18.12 6.80 -1.11
CA ARG A 458 -16.90 6.79 -0.30
C ARG A 458 -16.91 5.70 0.78
N ILE A 459 -18.08 5.32 1.28
CA ILE A 459 -18.19 4.22 2.25
C ILE A 459 -17.72 2.91 1.58
N GLY A 460 -18.20 2.65 0.37
CA GLY A 460 -17.80 1.48 -0.43
C GLY A 460 -16.33 1.53 -0.82
N LEU A 461 -15.86 2.65 -1.37
CA LEU A 461 -14.48 2.84 -1.81
C LEU A 461 -13.46 2.56 -0.70
N TRP A 462 -13.59 3.22 0.45
CA TRP A 462 -12.60 3.10 1.53
C TRP A 462 -12.74 1.78 2.30
N SER A 463 -13.93 1.17 2.29
CA SER A 463 -14.11 -0.20 2.79
C SER A 463 -13.45 -1.22 1.86
N PHE A 464 -13.61 -1.06 0.55
CA PHE A 464 -12.98 -1.91 -0.46
C PHE A 464 -11.46 -1.81 -0.42
N ASP A 465 -10.92 -0.60 -0.33
CA ASP A 465 -9.49 -0.38 -0.24
C ASP A 465 -8.88 -1.11 0.97
N LEU A 466 -9.46 -0.95 2.16
CA LEU A 466 -8.99 -1.66 3.36
C LEU A 466 -9.07 -3.19 3.19
N ALA A 467 -10.15 -3.70 2.61
CA ALA A 467 -10.32 -5.12 2.36
C ALA A 467 -9.28 -5.64 1.35
N GLN A 468 -9.10 -4.95 0.23
CA GLN A 468 -8.14 -5.31 -0.81
C GLN A 468 -6.71 -5.23 -0.29
N LEU A 469 -6.37 -4.19 0.47
CA LEU A 469 -5.09 -4.07 1.14
C LEU A 469 -4.82 -5.28 2.01
N LYS A 470 -5.76 -5.63 2.89
CA LYS A 470 -5.59 -6.77 3.79
C LYS A 470 -5.45 -8.09 3.01
N VAL A 471 -6.21 -8.27 1.94
CA VAL A 471 -6.06 -9.43 1.03
C VAL A 471 -4.65 -9.47 0.45
N LEU A 472 -4.17 -8.37 -0.15
CA LEU A 472 -2.84 -8.29 -0.74
C LEU A 472 -1.74 -8.63 0.27
N GLN A 473 -1.86 -8.07 1.47
CA GLN A 473 -0.96 -8.28 2.58
C GLN A 473 -0.89 -9.75 3.02
N LEU A 474 -2.04 -10.41 3.19
CA LEU A 474 -2.10 -11.82 3.60
C LEU A 474 -1.57 -12.76 2.50
N GLU A 475 -1.91 -12.50 1.25
CA GLU A 475 -1.44 -13.30 0.11
C GLU A 475 0.08 -13.17 -0.12
N LEU A 476 0.65 -12.00 0.15
CA LEU A 476 2.08 -11.75 -0.03
C LEU A 476 2.92 -12.00 1.22
N ASP A 477 2.35 -12.30 2.38
CA ASP A 477 3.09 -12.36 3.66
C ASP A 477 4.27 -13.35 3.60
N SER A 478 4.04 -14.52 2.98
CA SER A 478 5.05 -15.57 2.81
C SER A 478 6.00 -15.34 1.61
N HIS A 479 5.75 -14.31 0.79
CA HIS A 479 6.50 -14.09 -0.43
C HIS A 479 7.85 -13.38 -0.14
N PRO A 480 8.99 -13.88 -0.65
CA PRO A 480 10.30 -13.30 -0.36
C PRO A 480 10.50 -11.88 -0.91
N ARG A 481 9.74 -11.51 -1.96
CA ARG A 481 9.75 -10.17 -2.60
C ARG A 481 8.46 -9.38 -2.36
N ARG A 482 7.83 -9.57 -1.20
CA ARG A 482 6.52 -8.97 -0.90
C ARG A 482 6.51 -7.45 -1.01
N ASN A 483 7.58 -6.76 -0.64
CA ASN A 483 7.62 -5.30 -0.71
C ASN A 483 7.77 -4.79 -2.14
N ARG A 484 8.59 -5.47 -2.96
CA ARG A 484 8.66 -5.23 -4.41
C ARG A 484 7.29 -5.39 -5.07
N LEU A 485 6.57 -6.49 -4.81
CA LEU A 485 5.24 -6.72 -5.37
C LEU A 485 4.19 -5.72 -4.86
N THR A 486 4.26 -5.35 -3.57
CA THR A 486 3.41 -4.30 -2.99
C THR A 486 3.70 -2.94 -3.61
N ALA A 487 4.94 -2.65 -4.01
CA ALA A 487 5.27 -1.42 -4.71
C ALA A 487 4.82 -1.45 -6.19
N LEU A 488 4.81 -2.62 -6.84
CA LEU A 488 4.19 -2.78 -8.17
C LEU A 488 2.67 -2.54 -8.14
N GLN A 489 2.00 -2.86 -7.04
CA GLN A 489 0.61 -2.46 -6.84
C GLN A 489 0.43 -0.94 -6.91
N ILE A 490 1.33 -0.18 -6.27
CA ILE A 490 1.31 1.28 -6.31
C ILE A 490 1.62 1.78 -7.73
N ALA A 491 2.58 1.16 -8.42
CA ALA A 491 2.87 1.44 -9.82
C ALA A 491 1.64 1.22 -10.72
N LEU A 492 0.89 0.13 -10.49
CA LEU A 492 -0.34 -0.17 -11.22
C LEU A 492 -1.41 0.90 -10.98
N GLN A 493 -1.57 1.39 -9.75
CA GLN A 493 -2.46 2.53 -9.46
C GLN A 493 -2.02 3.80 -10.19
N ASN A 494 -0.70 4.07 -10.26
CA ASN A 494 -0.16 5.21 -11.01
C ASN A 494 -0.46 5.14 -12.51
N VAL A 495 -0.56 3.94 -13.12
CA VAL A 495 -1.03 3.79 -14.52
C VAL A 495 -2.43 4.38 -14.71
N PHE A 496 -3.37 4.03 -13.83
CA PHE A 496 -4.75 4.48 -13.93
C PHE A 496 -4.92 5.95 -13.53
N ASP A 497 -4.12 6.45 -12.58
CA ASP A 497 -4.02 7.89 -12.30
C ASP A 497 -3.51 8.67 -13.53
N LEU A 498 -2.48 8.19 -14.22
CA LEU A 498 -1.98 8.80 -15.47
C LEU A 498 -3.04 8.76 -16.57
N ALA A 499 -3.73 7.63 -16.73
CA ALA A 499 -4.84 7.50 -17.67
C ALA A 499 -5.98 8.50 -17.35
N LYS A 500 -6.24 8.77 -16.05
CA LYS A 500 -7.18 9.81 -15.63
C LYS A 500 -6.76 11.19 -16.11
N TYR A 501 -5.48 11.56 -15.97
CA TYR A 501 -4.97 12.84 -16.48
C TYR A 501 -5.08 12.95 -18.01
N VAL A 502 -4.79 11.88 -18.74
CA VAL A 502 -4.97 11.86 -20.21
C VAL A 502 -6.44 12.02 -20.58
N LEU A 503 -7.34 11.33 -19.88
CA LEU A 503 -8.78 11.41 -20.09
C LEU A 503 -9.33 12.82 -19.83
N THR A 504 -8.92 13.47 -18.74
CA THR A 504 -9.37 14.83 -18.41
C THR A 504 -8.77 15.89 -19.34
N LEU A 505 -7.54 15.69 -19.81
CA LEU A 505 -6.93 16.55 -20.83
C LEU A 505 -7.65 16.42 -22.19
N ALA A 506 -8.00 15.19 -22.59
CA ALA A 506 -8.79 14.95 -23.80
C ALA A 506 -10.19 15.57 -23.70
N ALA A 507 -10.78 15.60 -22.51
CA ALA A 507 -12.03 16.29 -22.20
C ALA A 507 -11.79 17.77 -21.84
N ALA A 508 -11.12 18.51 -22.72
CA ALA A 508 -10.64 19.87 -22.49
C ALA A 508 -11.74 20.91 -22.18
N THR A 509 -13.01 20.59 -22.39
CA THR A 509 -14.14 21.48 -22.07
C THR A 509 -15.04 20.90 -20.99
N PRO A 510 -15.60 21.71 -20.07
CA PRO A 510 -16.47 21.19 -19.01
C PRO A 510 -17.75 20.51 -19.55
N LYS A 511 -18.17 20.81 -20.78
CA LYS A 511 -19.27 20.11 -21.48
C LYS A 511 -18.96 18.64 -21.79
N GLN A 512 -17.68 18.31 -21.98
CA GLN A 512 -17.21 16.95 -22.26
C GLN A 512 -17.00 16.12 -20.99
N PHE A 513 -17.00 16.75 -19.80
CA PHE A 513 -16.76 16.08 -18.52
C PHE A 513 -17.76 14.93 -18.26
N LYS A 514 -18.98 14.99 -18.80
CA LYS A 514 -19.94 13.88 -18.74
C LYS A 514 -19.38 12.56 -19.29
N TRP A 515 -18.47 12.61 -20.26
CA TRP A 515 -17.80 11.43 -20.81
C TRP A 515 -16.73 10.90 -19.87
N THR A 516 -16.02 11.77 -19.15
CA THR A 516 -15.05 11.34 -18.14
C THR A 516 -15.77 10.68 -16.97
N ALA A 517 -16.91 11.23 -16.54
CA ALA A 517 -17.80 10.62 -15.54
C ALA A 517 -18.30 9.22 -15.98
N LEU A 518 -18.67 9.06 -17.26
CA LEU A 518 -19.06 7.77 -17.81
C LEU A 518 -17.91 6.75 -17.79
N VAL A 519 -16.72 7.14 -18.27
CA VAL A 519 -15.52 6.28 -18.23
C VAL A 519 -15.16 5.91 -16.80
N SER A 520 -15.22 6.87 -15.87
CA SER A 520 -15.03 6.64 -14.44
C SER A 520 -15.98 5.58 -13.89
N TYR A 521 -17.27 5.63 -14.24
CA TYR A 521 -18.22 4.62 -13.79
C TYR A 521 -17.96 3.24 -14.41
N ILE A 522 -17.65 3.19 -15.72
CA ILE A 522 -17.26 1.96 -16.40
C ILE A 522 -16.02 1.34 -15.74
N ALA A 523 -15.06 2.15 -15.32
CA ALA A 523 -13.87 1.70 -14.62
C ALA A 523 -14.19 1.05 -13.27
N VAL A 524 -15.12 1.62 -12.50
CA VAL A 524 -15.60 1.02 -11.23
C VAL A 524 -16.28 -0.32 -11.49
N ILE A 525 -17.11 -0.44 -12.53
CA ILE A 525 -17.75 -1.70 -12.93
C ILE A 525 -16.71 -2.73 -13.39
N ALA A 526 -15.74 -2.31 -14.20
CA ALA A 526 -14.63 -3.16 -14.63
C ALA A 526 -13.81 -3.67 -13.44
N GLY A 527 -13.57 -2.81 -12.44
CA GLY A 527 -12.94 -3.19 -11.19
C GLY A 527 -13.76 -4.21 -10.39
N ALA A 528 -15.08 -4.01 -10.29
CA ALA A 528 -15.99 -4.96 -9.64
C ALA A 528 -15.94 -6.33 -10.33
N ILE A 529 -15.94 -6.36 -11.66
CA ILE A 529 -15.82 -7.58 -12.45
C ILE A 529 -14.45 -8.23 -12.26
N ALA A 530 -13.36 -7.48 -12.29
CA ALA A 530 -12.00 -7.99 -12.04
C ALA A 530 -11.88 -8.63 -10.65
N TYR A 531 -12.47 -7.99 -9.63
CA TYR A 531 -12.53 -8.54 -8.28
C TYR A 531 -13.35 -9.85 -8.22
N MET A 532 -14.44 -9.94 -8.98
CA MET A 532 -15.22 -11.18 -9.07
C MET A 532 -14.44 -12.32 -9.73
N PHE A 533 -13.61 -12.04 -10.74
CA PHE A 533 -12.71 -13.04 -11.31
C PHE A 533 -11.68 -13.53 -10.29
N PHE A 534 -11.08 -12.61 -9.53
CA PHE A 534 -10.23 -12.94 -8.39
C PHE A 534 -10.94 -13.85 -7.37
N LEU A 535 -12.16 -13.48 -6.96
CA LEU A 535 -12.94 -14.30 -6.03
C LEU A 535 -13.22 -15.70 -6.56
N ARG A 536 -13.52 -15.83 -7.85
CA ARG A 536 -13.72 -17.13 -8.48
C ARG A 536 -12.45 -17.97 -8.47
N ALA A 537 -11.29 -17.36 -8.73
CA ALA A 537 -10.01 -18.05 -8.72
C ALA A 537 -9.64 -18.57 -7.32
N VAL A 538 -9.90 -17.78 -6.27
CA VAL A 538 -9.58 -18.16 -4.87
C VAL A 538 -10.60 -19.15 -4.31
N ARG A 539 -11.91 -18.98 -4.59
CA ARG A 539 -12.98 -19.73 -3.92
C ARG A 539 -13.60 -20.86 -4.74
N GLY A 540 -13.35 -20.90 -6.05
CA GLY A 540 -13.95 -21.88 -6.98
C GLY A 540 -15.43 -21.63 -7.33
N HIS A 541 -16.20 -20.88 -6.52
CA HIS A 541 -17.60 -20.53 -6.79
C HIS A 541 -17.95 -19.09 -6.36
N LEU A 542 -18.87 -18.44 -7.07
CA LEU A 542 -19.29 -17.05 -6.78
C LEU A 542 -20.46 -16.97 -5.78
N PHE A 543 -21.42 -17.89 -5.86
CA PHE A 543 -22.59 -17.97 -4.98
C PHE A 543 -22.72 -19.37 -4.37
N HIS A 544 -23.08 -19.45 -3.09
CA HIS A 544 -23.53 -20.72 -2.50
C HIS A 544 -25.00 -20.95 -2.88
N LEU A 545 -25.25 -21.40 -4.11
CA LEU A 545 -26.60 -21.78 -4.53
C LEU A 545 -27.19 -22.90 -3.63
N ASN A 546 -26.34 -23.73 -3.00
CA ASN A 546 -26.76 -24.76 -2.06
C ASN A 546 -27.28 -24.24 -0.70
N LYS A 547 -27.17 -22.93 -0.41
CA LYS A 547 -27.75 -22.30 0.79
C LYS A 547 -28.97 -21.43 0.50
N ILE A 548 -29.31 -21.22 -0.78
CA ILE A 548 -30.60 -20.64 -1.14
C ILE A 548 -31.60 -21.80 -1.11
N LYS A 549 -32.16 -22.07 0.08
CA LYS A 549 -33.42 -22.80 0.17
C LYS A 549 -34.46 -21.92 -0.49
N ILE A 550 -34.69 -22.16 -1.78
CA ILE A 550 -35.89 -21.74 -2.48
C ILE A 550 -37.02 -22.46 -1.74
N TRP A 551 -37.80 -21.70 -0.99
CA TRP A 551 -39.06 -22.17 -0.42
C TRP A 551 -40.12 -22.20 -1.51
#